data_AF-A0A3P3R2V6-F1
#
_entry.id   AF-A0A3P3R2V6-F1
#
_cell.length_a   1.000
_cell.length_b   1.000
_cell.length_c   1.000
_cell.angle_alpha   90.00
_cell.angle_beta   90.00
_cell.angle_gamma   90.00
#
_symmetry.space_group_name_H-M   'P 1'
#
loop_
_entity.id
_entity.type
_entity.pdbx_description
1 polymer ?
#
loop_
_entity_poly.entity_id
_entity_poly.type
_entity_poly.pdbx_seq_one_letter_code
_entity_poly.pdbx_strand_id
1 'polypeptide(L)'
;MEIKSNIAGMVNAENNYDLFKYRLNKSREDLVNIITDIDDYWSGRSGDSFKYICWYLNILMNTGYEELVRLRMEIVESKKYIHDNDYNLSNQIQSKEHVKV
;
A
#
# COMPACT_ATOMS: atom_id res chain seq x y z
N MET A 1 12.34 -25.33 -5.16
CA MET A 1 13.05 -24.08 -4.83
C MET A 1 12.03 -23.12 -4.24
N GLU A 2 12.01 -23.01 -2.92
CA GLU A 2 10.98 -22.28 -2.15
C GLU A 2 10.94 -20.78 -2.45
N ILE A 3 12.05 -20.18 -2.92
CA ILE A 3 12.14 -18.74 -3.18
C ILE A 3 11.24 -18.29 -4.35
N LYS A 4 11.13 -19.08 -5.43
CA LYS A 4 10.19 -18.79 -6.54
C LYS A 4 8.72 -18.75 -6.08
N SER A 5 8.36 -19.56 -5.08
CA SER A 5 7.03 -19.57 -4.48
C SER A 5 6.77 -18.30 -3.64
N ASN A 6 7.78 -17.81 -2.92
CA ASN A 6 7.68 -16.61 -2.10
C ASN A 6 7.54 -15.32 -2.93
N ILE A 7 8.19 -15.23 -4.09
CA ILE A 7 8.08 -14.06 -4.98
C ILE A 7 6.66 -13.89 -5.51
N ALA A 8 5.98 -14.98 -5.90
CA ALA A 8 4.58 -14.91 -6.35
C ALA A 8 3.64 -14.42 -5.23
N GLY A 9 3.87 -14.87 -3.99
CA GLY A 9 3.16 -14.37 -2.81
C GLY A 9 3.35 -12.86 -2.61
N MET A 10 4.57 -12.36 -2.80
CA MET A 10 4.87 -10.92 -2.69
C MET A 10 4.25 -10.09 -3.83
N VAL A 11 4.22 -10.62 -5.06
CA VAL A 11 3.51 -9.96 -6.19
C VAL A 11 2.02 -9.85 -5.89
N ASN A 12 1.40 -10.90 -5.34
CA ASN A 12 0.00 -10.84 -4.95
C ASN A 12 -0.24 -9.82 -3.83
N ALA A 13 0.66 -9.73 -2.85
CA ALA A 13 0.60 -8.71 -1.81
C ALA A 13 0.68 -7.29 -2.41
N GLU A 14 1.63 -7.05 -3.31
CA GLU A 14 1.80 -5.77 -4.04
C GLU A 14 0.54 -5.39 -4.85
N ASN A 15 -0.06 -6.33 -5.58
CA ASN A 15 -1.28 -6.08 -6.35
C ASN A 15 -2.48 -5.72 -5.45
N ASN A 16 -2.61 -6.38 -4.28
CA ASN A 16 -3.64 -6.04 -3.32
C ASN A 16 -3.48 -4.61 -2.80
N TYR A 17 -2.24 -4.14 -2.59
CA TYR A 17 -1.95 -2.77 -2.20
C TYR A 17 -2.51 -1.74 -3.18
N ASP A 18 -2.28 -1.96 -4.47
CA ASP A 18 -2.73 -1.02 -5.50
C ASP A 18 -4.26 -0.91 -5.54
N LEU A 19 -4.98 -2.02 -5.30
CA LEU A 19 -6.44 -2.03 -5.16
C LEU A 19 -6.90 -1.23 -3.92
N PHE A 20 -6.26 -1.45 -2.76
CA PHE A 20 -6.59 -0.73 -1.54
C PHE A 20 -6.35 0.78 -1.68
N LYS A 21 -5.22 1.16 -2.30
CA LYS A 21 -4.89 2.54 -2.60
C LYS A 21 -5.96 3.22 -3.44
N TYR A 22 -6.41 2.57 -4.52
CA TYR A 22 -7.48 3.08 -5.37
C TYR A 22 -8.78 3.29 -4.59
N ARG A 23 -9.21 2.30 -3.82
CA ARG A 23 -10.46 2.38 -3.02
C ARG A 23 -10.40 3.50 -1.99
N LEU A 24 -9.28 3.62 -1.28
CA LEU A 24 -9.12 4.63 -0.24
C LEU A 24 -9.07 6.05 -0.83
N ASN A 25 -8.44 6.24 -1.98
CA ASN A 25 -8.49 7.53 -2.69
C ASN A 25 -9.92 7.90 -3.10
N LYS A 26 -10.68 6.94 -3.63
CA LYS A 26 -12.08 7.18 -4.01
C LYS A 26 -12.95 7.59 -2.82
N SER A 27 -12.80 6.92 -1.67
CA SER A 27 -13.53 7.29 -0.45
C SER A 27 -13.13 8.68 0.09
N ARG A 28 -11.87 9.10 -0.11
CA ARG A 28 -11.43 10.47 0.23
C ARG A 28 -12.07 11.51 -0.67
N GLU A 29 -12.11 11.27 -1.98
CA GLU A 29 -12.78 12.15 -2.94
C GLU A 29 -14.27 12.31 -2.60
N ASP A 30 -14.96 11.21 -2.32
CA ASP A 30 -16.37 11.23 -1.93
C ASP A 30 -16.59 12.07 -0.66
N LEU A 31 -15.72 11.94 0.36
CA LEU A 31 -15.84 12.72 1.59
C LEU A 31 -15.55 14.21 1.40
N VAL A 32 -14.60 14.59 0.54
CA VAL A 32 -14.36 16.00 0.18
C VAL A 32 -15.55 16.60 -0.56
N ASN A 33 -16.15 15.85 -1.49
CA ASN A 33 -17.34 16.29 -2.20
C ASN A 33 -18.51 16.51 -1.23
N ILE A 34 -18.76 15.56 -0.31
CA ILE A 34 -19.79 15.68 0.72
C ILE A 34 -19.56 16.93 1.61
N ILE A 35 -18.33 17.19 2.05
CA ILE A 35 -18.03 18.39 2.86
C ILE A 35 -18.35 19.66 2.07
N THR A 36 -17.95 19.71 0.80
CA THR A 36 -18.17 20.86 -0.08
C THR A 36 -19.66 21.12 -0.30
N ASP A 37 -20.43 20.07 -0.59
CA ASP A 37 -21.89 20.19 -0.76
C ASP A 37 -22.57 20.67 0.53
N ILE A 38 -22.10 20.26 1.71
CA ILE A 38 -22.68 20.67 2.99
C ILE A 38 -22.35 22.11 3.34
N ASP A 39 -21.17 22.62 2.95
CA ASP A 39 -20.82 24.03 3.09
C ASP A 39 -21.81 24.94 2.35
N ASP A 40 -22.32 24.51 1.19
CA ASP A 40 -23.22 25.29 0.36
C ASP A 40 -24.69 25.27 0.83
N TYR A 41 -25.15 24.17 1.44
CA TYR A 41 -26.59 23.94 1.64
C TYR A 41 -27.05 23.68 3.08
N TRP A 42 -26.17 23.33 4.02
CA TRP A 42 -26.58 22.92 5.37
C TRP A 42 -25.84 23.69 6.48
N SER A 43 -26.50 24.74 6.96
CA SER A 43 -26.01 25.60 8.05
C SER A 43 -26.60 25.22 9.42
N GLY A 44 -25.94 25.68 10.48
CA GLY A 44 -26.34 25.45 11.87
C GLY A 44 -25.63 24.25 12.52
N ARG A 45 -25.92 24.02 13.80
CA ARG A 45 -25.15 23.09 14.65
C ARG A 45 -25.07 21.65 14.11
N SER A 46 -26.12 21.16 13.46
CA SER A 46 -26.11 19.81 12.87
C SER A 46 -25.21 19.73 11.63
N GLY A 47 -25.24 20.75 10.77
CA GLY A 47 -24.32 20.88 9.64
C GLY A 47 -22.87 20.95 10.11
N ASP A 48 -22.58 21.81 11.08
CA ASP A 48 -21.23 21.96 11.65
C ASP A 48 -20.72 20.65 12.27
N SER A 49 -21.58 19.94 13.01
CA SER A 49 -21.24 18.64 13.61
C SER A 49 -20.94 17.59 12.55
N PHE A 50 -21.71 17.56 11.47
CA PHE A 50 -21.50 16.63 10.38
C PHE A 50 -20.20 16.93 9.61
N LYS A 51 -19.91 18.21 9.35
CA LYS A 51 -18.62 18.65 8.76
C LYS A 51 -17.44 18.18 9.59
N TYR A 52 -17.52 18.34 10.91
CA TYR A 52 -16.48 17.86 11.83
C TYR A 52 -16.27 16.35 11.72
N ILE A 53 -17.34 15.55 11.64
CA ILE A 53 -17.24 14.10 11.46
C ILE A 53 -16.56 13.76 10.13
N CYS A 54 -16.98 14.38 9.02
CA CYS A 54 -16.35 14.14 7.71
C CYS A 54 -14.88 14.53 7.70
N TRP A 55 -14.52 15.67 8.30
CA TRP A 55 -13.14 16.10 8.44
C TRP A 55 -12.30 15.11 9.26
N TYR A 56 -12.84 14.63 10.39
CA TYR A 56 -12.17 13.64 11.23
C TYR A 56 -11.96 12.31 10.47
N LEU A 57 -12.96 11.83 9.74
CA LEU A 57 -12.83 10.65 8.89
C LEU A 57 -11.78 10.84 7.80
N ASN A 58 -11.69 12.03 7.20
CA ASN A 58 -10.65 12.33 6.21
C ASN A 58 -9.25 12.24 6.80
N ILE A 59 -9.04 12.75 8.03
CA ILE A 59 -7.76 12.60 8.75
C ILE A 59 -7.41 11.14 8.97
N LEU A 60 -8.35 10.34 9.48
CA LEU A 60 -8.10 8.92 9.74
C LEU A 60 -7.71 8.18 8.45
N MET A 61 -8.37 8.47 7.33
CA MET A 61 -8.01 7.89 6.05
C MET A 61 -6.65 8.38 5.54
N ASN A 62 -6.28 9.64 5.76
CA ASN A 62 -4.95 10.16 5.39
C ASN A 62 -3.85 9.43 6.17
N THR A 63 -4.01 9.26 7.49
CA THR A 63 -3.08 8.48 8.30
C THR A 63 -3.00 7.03 7.82
N GLY A 64 -4.15 6.38 7.58
CA GLY A 64 -4.18 5.02 7.04
C GLY A 64 -3.49 4.90 5.67
N TYR A 65 -3.65 5.90 4.80
CA TYR A 65 -2.98 5.97 3.50
C TYR A 65 -1.46 5.99 3.64
N GLU A 66 -0.92 6.82 4.53
CA GLU A 66 0.52 6.95 4.76
C GLU A 66 1.13 5.63 5.24
N GLU A 67 0.48 4.98 6.21
CA GLU A 67 0.92 3.67 6.72
C GLU A 67 0.85 2.59 5.63
N LEU A 68 -0.20 2.59 4.79
CA LEU A 68 -0.30 1.69 3.64
C LEU A 68 0.82 1.94 2.62
N VAL A 69 1.17 3.19 2.36
CA VAL A 69 2.27 3.54 1.44
C VAL A 69 3.62 3.04 1.99
N ARG A 70 3.87 3.18 3.29
CA ARG A 70 5.07 2.62 3.94
C ARG A 70 5.15 1.12 3.79
N LEU A 71 4.06 0.42 4.09
CA LEU A 71 4.05 -1.05 3.99
C LEU A 71 4.24 -1.55 2.55
N ARG A 72 3.73 -0.82 1.55
CA ARG A 72 4.03 -1.11 0.13
C ARG A 72 5.52 -0.97 -0.17
N MET A 73 6.19 0.07 0.34
CA MET A 73 7.64 0.25 0.15
C MET A 73 8.43 -0.91 0.76
N GLU A 74 8.09 -1.34 1.98
CA GLU A 74 8.74 -2.48 2.62
C GLU A 74 8.58 -3.78 1.82
N ILE A 75 7.40 -4.03 1.24
CA ILE A 75 7.15 -5.19 0.38
C ILE A 75 8.03 -5.14 -0.87
N VAL A 76 8.10 -3.99 -1.54
CA VAL A 76 8.89 -3.81 -2.77
C VAL A 76 10.37 -4.00 -2.49
N GLU A 77 10.89 -3.41 -1.41
CA GLU A 77 12.28 -3.57 -0.99
C GLU A 77 12.60 -5.02 -0.63
N SER A 78 11.76 -5.65 0.19
CA SER A 78 11.94 -7.05 0.59
C SER A 78 11.95 -8.01 -0.61
N LYS A 79 11.07 -7.76 -1.59
CA LYS A 79 11.00 -8.54 -2.84
C LYS A 79 12.32 -8.43 -3.62
N LYS A 80 12.88 -7.22 -3.71
CA LYS A 80 14.18 -6.98 -4.35
C LYS A 80 15.32 -7.70 -3.62
N TYR A 81 15.38 -7.59 -2.29
CA TYR A 81 16.41 -8.27 -1.49
C TYR A 81 16.38 -9.79 -1.67
N ILE A 82 15.19 -10.39 -1.67
CA ILE A 82 15.04 -11.83 -1.89
C ILE A 82 15.54 -12.24 -3.27
N HIS A 83 15.18 -11.47 -4.31
CA HIS A 83 15.64 -11.72 -5.67
C HIS A 83 17.16 -11.64 -5.79
N ASP A 84 17.77 -10.57 -5.25
CA ASP A 84 19.21 -10.37 -5.32
C ASP A 84 19.98 -11.45 -4.54
N ASN A 85 19.46 -11.87 -3.39
CA ASN A 85 20.01 -12.98 -2.62
C ASN A 85 19.92 -14.32 -3.37
N ASP A 86 18.79 -14.62 -4.01
CA ASP A 86 18.60 -15.85 -4.80
C ASP A 86 19.56 -15.92 -6.00
N TYR A 87 19.72 -14.78 -6.69
CA TYR A 87 20.67 -14.64 -7.79
C TYR A 87 22.11 -14.88 -7.33
N ASN A 88 22.52 -14.23 -6.23
CA ASN A 88 23.86 -14.38 -5.67
C ASN A 88 24.13 -15.82 -5.20
N LEU A 89 23.17 -16.44 -4.51
CA LEU A 89 23.30 -17.82 -4.04
C LEU A 89 23.44 -18.79 -5.22
N SER A 90 22.62 -18.61 -6.26
CA SER A 90 22.67 -19.41 -7.49
C SER A 90 24.04 -19.32 -8.17
N ASN A 91 24.59 -18.12 -8.30
CA ASN A 91 25.94 -17.91 -8.86
C ASN A 91 27.03 -18.57 -8.02
N GLN A 92 26.94 -18.48 -6.68
CA GLN A 92 27.89 -19.14 -5.79
C GLN A 92 27.86 -20.66 -5.92
N ILE A 93 26.66 -21.26 -6.04
CA ILE A 93 26.51 -22.71 -6.23
C ILE A 93 27.14 -23.14 -7.56
N GLN A 94 26.77 -22.47 -8.66
CA GLN A 94 27.32 -22.77 -10.00
C GLN A 94 28.85 -22.63 -10.05
N SER A 95 29.39 -21.56 -9.45
CA SER A 95 30.84 -21.34 -9.40
C SER A 95 31.59 -22.45 -8.66
N LYS A 96 31.00 -23.05 -7.62
CA LYS A 96 31.60 -24.16 -6.86
C LYS A 96 31.45 -25.51 -7.56
N GLU A 97 30.40 -25.69 -8.34
CA GLU A 97 30.25 -26.88 -9.19
C GLU A 97 31.31 -26.93 -10.30
N HIS A 98 31.71 -25.78 -10.85
CA HIS A 98 32.77 -25.69 -11.87
C HIS A 98 34.20 -25.85 -11.35
N VAL A 99 34.42 -25.78 -10.03
CA VAL A 99 35.75 -25.98 -9.41
C VAL A 99 36.01 -27.46 -9.05
N LYS A 100 34.99 -28.32 -9.05
CA LYS A 100 35.16 -29.77 -8.92
C LYS A 100 35.56 -30.38 -10.27
N VAL A 101 36.85 -30.24 -10.62
CA VAL A 101 37.53 -31.04 -11.66
C VAL A 101 38.78 -31.64 -11.06
#